data_AF-A0A9N9VF50-F1
#
_entry.id   AF-A0A9N9VF50-F1
#
_cell.length_a   1.000
_cell.length_b   1.000
_cell.length_c   1.000
_cell.angle_alpha   90.00
_cell.angle_beta   90.00
_cell.angle_gamma   90.00
#
_symmetry.space_group_name_H-M   'P 1'
#
loop_
_entity.id
_entity.type
_entity.pdbx_description
1 polymer ?
#
loop_
_entity_poly.entity_id
_entity_poly.type
_entity_poly.pdbx_seq_one_letter_code
_entity_poly.pdbx_strand_id
1 'polypeptide(L)'
;MENTNLSKQQQVSEIMRQMLTQAQTAGQYFTNDQIKEMTRKVSAEVDLVHQQTQNQRYGSSHIGATAKDISNVVTDAASGVVDIFHGIDKAVADTWNNFWKDGKADGIGSNLSRK
;
A
#
# COMPACT_ATOMS: atom_id res chain seq x y z
N MET A 1 42.91 68.60 19.40
CA MET A 1 43.02 67.50 20.39
C MET A 1 41.86 66.50 20.29
N GLU A 2 40.62 66.93 20.01
CA GLU A 2 39.47 66.02 19.82
C GLU A 2 39.62 65.01 18.67
N ASN A 3 40.10 65.43 17.49
CA ASN A 3 40.30 64.52 16.35
C ASN A 3 41.26 63.36 16.63
N THR A 4 42.25 63.58 17.51
CA THR A 4 43.22 62.55 17.90
C THR A 4 42.60 61.53 18.85
N ASN A 5 41.66 61.95 19.69
CA ASN A 5 40.93 61.04 20.60
C ASN A 5 39.89 60.20 19.85
N LEU A 6 39.19 60.79 18.88
CA LEU A 6 38.26 60.06 18.02
C LEU A 6 38.97 58.95 17.21
N SER A 7 40.13 59.27 16.62
CA SER A 7 40.93 58.30 15.88
C SER A 7 41.40 57.11 16.74
N LYS A 8 41.79 57.35 17.99
CA LYS A 8 42.17 56.28 18.94
C LYS A 8 40.98 55.38 19.29
N GLN A 9 39.79 55.97 19.50
CA GLN A 9 38.56 55.21 19.75
C GLN A 9 38.15 54.35 18.55
N GLN A 10 38.34 54.87 17.34
CA GLN A 10 38.12 54.13 16.10
C GLN A 10 39.08 52.94 15.97
N GLN A 11 40.38 53.14 16.22
CA GLN A 11 41.37 52.04 16.19
C GLN A 11 41.03 50.92 17.16
N VAL A 12 40.63 51.23 18.39
CA VAL A 12 40.23 50.22 19.37
C VAL A 12 38.97 49.47 18.90
N SER A 13 38.00 50.19 18.34
CA SER A 13 36.78 49.59 17.79
C SER A 13 37.09 48.68 16.59
N GLU A 14 38.07 49.03 15.76
CA GLU A 14 38.51 48.19 14.65
C GLU A 14 39.18 46.90 15.10
N ILE A 15 40.03 46.96 16.13
CA ILE A 15 40.67 45.77 16.71
C ILE A 15 39.61 44.83 17.31
N MET A 16 38.64 45.37 18.05
CA MET A 16 37.53 44.57 18.59
C MET A 16 36.69 43.94 17.48
N ARG A 17 36.41 44.68 16.40
CA ARG A 17 35.67 44.16 15.25
C ARG A 17 36.44 43.02 14.57
N GLN A 18 37.74 43.16 14.38
CA GLN A 18 38.58 42.12 13.79
C GLN A 18 38.58 40.83 14.63
N MET A 19 38.72 40.95 15.95
CA MET A 19 38.66 39.78 16.84
C MET A 19 37.30 39.09 16.79
N LEU A 20 36.20 39.85 16.79
CA LEU A 20 34.85 39.30 16.67
C LEU A 20 34.65 38.59 15.33
N THR A 21 35.08 39.21 14.22
CA THR A 21 34.98 38.60 12.88
C THR A 21 35.79 37.30 12.79
N GLN A 22 36.98 37.26 13.41
CA GLN A 22 37.80 36.04 13.42
C GLN A 22 37.11 34.91 14.20
N ALA A 23 36.53 35.21 15.37
CA ALA A 23 35.77 34.25 16.16
C ALA A 23 34.53 33.73 15.41
N GLN A 24 33.78 34.64 14.75
CA GLN A 24 32.63 34.28 13.91
C GLN A 24 33.03 33.39 12.72
N THR A 25 34.17 33.69 12.09
CA THR A 25 34.69 32.91 10.97
C THR A 25 35.02 31.48 11.39
N ALA A 26 35.68 31.29 12.54
CA ALA A 26 35.96 29.97 13.08
C ALA A 26 34.67 29.18 13.40
N GLY A 27 33.67 29.85 13.99
CA GLY A 27 32.35 29.25 14.25
C GLY A 27 31.60 28.85 12.98
N GLN A 28 31.75 29.63 11.90
CA GLN A 28 31.15 29.32 10.61
C GLN A 28 31.74 28.04 9.99
N TYR A 29 33.08 27.87 10.04
CA TYR A 29 33.71 26.66 9.54
C TYR A 29 33.24 25.41 10.29
N PHE A 30 33.16 25.48 11.62
CA PHE A 30 32.63 24.38 12.44
C PHE A 30 31.19 24.03 12.07
N THR A 31 30.33 25.05 11.94
CA THR A 31 28.93 24.87 11.53
C THR A 31 28.81 24.25 10.14
N ASN A 32 29.65 24.68 9.20
CA ASN A 32 29.66 24.14 7.84
C ASN A 32 30.00 22.65 7.81
N ASP A 33 30.93 22.19 8.66
CA ASP A 33 31.29 20.78 8.74
C ASP A 33 30.17 19.95 9.38
N GLN A 34 29.49 20.47 10.40
CA GLN A 34 28.29 19.82 10.95
C GLN A 34 27.17 19.70 9.91
N ILE A 35 26.96 20.74 9.10
CA ILE A 35 25.95 20.73 8.03
C ILE A 35 26.30 19.66 6.98
N LYS A 36 27.54 19.61 6.50
CA LYS A 36 27.97 18.58 5.54
C LYS A 36 27.74 17.18 6.09
N GLU A 37 28.09 16.95 7.36
CA GLU A 37 27.90 15.66 8.00
C GLU A 37 26.42 15.27 8.09
N MET A 38 25.59 16.23 8.49
CA MET A 38 24.15 16.05 8.53
C MET A 38 23.59 15.72 7.16
N THR A 39 24.03 16.42 6.09
CA THR A 39 23.62 16.10 4.72
C THR A 39 23.97 14.67 4.35
N ARG A 40 25.18 14.17 4.68
CA ARG A 40 25.56 12.76 4.40
C ARG A 40 24.66 11.77 5.14
N LYS A 41 24.34 12.04 6.40
CA LYS A 41 23.45 11.18 7.21
C LYS A 41 22.04 11.15 6.64
N VAL A 42 21.49 12.31 6.29
CA VAL A 42 20.16 12.42 5.67
C VAL A 42 20.14 11.66 4.34
N SER A 43 21.17 11.77 3.50
CA SER A 43 21.25 10.99 2.26
C SER A 43 21.23 9.47 2.53
N ALA A 44 21.99 9.00 3.52
CA ALA A 44 21.99 7.58 3.88
C ALA A 44 20.64 7.09 4.43
N GLU A 45 19.98 7.91 5.25
CA GLU A 45 18.62 7.61 5.75
C GLU A 45 17.60 7.56 4.62
N VAL A 46 17.71 8.48 3.65
CA VAL A 46 16.86 8.49 2.47
C VAL A 46 17.03 7.20 1.66
N ASP A 47 18.25 6.75 1.41
CA ASP A 47 18.52 5.50 0.69
C ASP A 47 17.95 4.28 1.44
N LEU A 48 18.11 4.24 2.76
CA LEU A 48 17.57 3.19 3.61
C LEU A 48 16.03 3.13 3.53
N VAL A 49 15.36 4.28 3.63
CA VAL A 49 13.89 4.37 3.55
C VAL A 49 13.39 3.93 2.18
N HIS A 50 14.09 4.28 1.10
CA HIS A 50 13.74 3.83 -0.25
C HIS A 50 13.83 2.31 -0.36
N GLN A 51 14.90 1.69 0.16
CA GLN A 51 15.06 0.24 0.14
C GLN A 51 13.97 -0.47 0.96
N GLN A 52 13.68 0.02 2.17
CA GLN A 52 12.64 -0.56 3.02
C GLN A 52 11.27 -0.47 2.34
N THR A 53 10.95 0.66 1.71
CA THR A 53 9.69 0.85 0.99
C THR A 53 9.55 -0.11 -0.19
N GLN A 54 10.62 -0.33 -0.96
CA GLN A 54 10.61 -1.31 -2.06
C GLN A 54 10.39 -2.74 -1.54
N ASN A 55 11.06 -3.13 -0.45
CA ASN A 55 10.91 -4.46 0.13
C ASN A 55 9.48 -4.69 0.65
N GLN A 56 8.86 -3.68 1.25
CA GLN A 56 7.45 -3.72 1.68
C GLN A 56 6.50 -3.85 0.50
N ARG A 57 6.74 -3.09 -0.59
CA ARG A 57 5.94 -3.21 -1.83
C ARG A 57 6.06 -4.60 -2.44
N TYR A 58 7.28 -5.15 -2.53
CA TYR A 58 7.50 -6.50 -3.04
C TYR A 58 6.75 -7.55 -2.22
N GLY A 59 6.83 -7.48 -0.88
CA GLY A 59 6.07 -8.37 0.01
C GLY A 59 4.55 -8.25 -0.20
N SER A 60 4.04 -7.02 -0.31
CA SER A 60 2.61 -6.76 -0.55
C SER A 60 2.13 -7.29 -1.91
N SER A 61 2.91 -7.12 -2.98
CA SER A 61 2.56 -7.64 -4.30
C SER A 61 2.44 -9.16 -4.32
N HIS A 62 3.29 -9.87 -3.58
CA HIS A 62 3.24 -11.33 -3.49
C HIS A 62 1.99 -11.82 -2.74
N ILE A 63 1.63 -11.14 -1.65
CA ILE A 63 0.40 -11.40 -0.90
C ILE A 63 -0.84 -11.10 -1.75
N GLY A 64 -0.86 -9.96 -2.46
CA GLY A 64 -1.98 -9.57 -3.32
C GLY A 64 -2.22 -10.54 -4.48
N ALA A 65 -1.14 -11.01 -5.11
CA ALA A 65 -1.22 -12.07 -6.14
C ALA A 65 -1.80 -13.36 -5.55
N THR A 66 -1.29 -13.81 -4.41
CA THR A 66 -1.77 -15.02 -3.73
C THR A 66 -3.24 -14.94 -3.35
N ALA A 67 -3.68 -13.79 -2.81
CA ALA A 67 -5.08 -13.56 -2.45
C ALA A 67 -6.01 -13.64 -3.67
N LYS A 68 -5.57 -13.11 -4.82
CA LYS A 68 -6.31 -13.19 -6.08
C LYS A 68 -6.41 -14.64 -6.58
N ASP A 69 -5.32 -15.39 -6.54
CA ASP A 69 -5.32 -16.78 -6.98
C ASP A 69 -6.25 -17.64 -6.10
N ILE A 70 -6.21 -17.44 -4.77
CA ILE A 70 -7.14 -18.10 -3.84
C ILE A 70 -8.60 -17.71 -4.15
N SER A 71 -8.87 -16.42 -4.38
CA SER A 71 -10.22 -15.96 -4.72
C SER A 71 -10.75 -16.62 -5.98
N ASN A 72 -9.91 -16.75 -7.03
CA ASN A 72 -10.31 -17.40 -8.27
C ASN A 72 -10.65 -18.87 -8.03
N VAL A 73 -9.81 -19.62 -7.30
CA VAL A 73 -10.09 -21.01 -6.94
C VAL A 73 -11.43 -21.16 -6.21
N VAL A 74 -11.72 -20.26 -5.26
CA VAL A 74 -12.98 -20.27 -4.51
C VAL A 74 -14.16 -19.95 -5.42
N THR A 75 -14.05 -18.96 -6.30
CA THR A 75 -15.09 -18.60 -7.26
C THR A 75 -15.38 -19.73 -8.24
N ASP A 76 -14.35 -20.40 -8.75
CA ASP A 76 -14.48 -21.53 -9.67
C ASP A 76 -15.15 -22.72 -8.98
N ALA A 77 -14.72 -23.05 -7.75
CA ALA A 77 -15.33 -24.10 -6.96
C ALA A 77 -16.80 -23.81 -6.65
N ALA A 78 -17.12 -22.57 -6.28
CA ALA A 78 -18.49 -22.15 -6.02
C ALA A 78 -19.37 -22.23 -7.29
N SER A 79 -18.85 -21.81 -8.44
CA SER A 79 -19.55 -21.94 -9.73
C SER A 79 -19.82 -23.40 -10.06
N GLY A 80 -18.84 -24.28 -9.87
CA GLY A 80 -19.03 -25.73 -10.10
C GLY A 80 -20.14 -26.34 -9.23
N VAL A 81 -20.28 -25.91 -7.97
CA VAL A 81 -21.38 -26.34 -7.09
C VAL A 81 -22.73 -25.82 -7.62
N VAL A 82 -22.80 -24.57 -8.07
CA VAL A 82 -24.00 -23.97 -8.65
C VAL A 82 -24.43 -24.69 -9.92
N ASP A 83 -23.48 -25.07 -10.78
CA ASP A 83 -23.76 -25.84 -12.00
C ASP A 83 -24.37 -27.22 -11.69
N ILE A 84 -23.94 -27.87 -10.61
CA ILE A 84 -24.54 -29.12 -10.14
C ILE A 84 -26.00 -28.89 -9.73
N PHE A 85 -26.29 -27.85 -8.95
CA PHE A 85 -27.65 -27.51 -8.55
C PHE A 85 -28.55 -27.25 -9.75
N HIS A 86 -28.09 -26.45 -10.72
CA HIS A 86 -28.84 -26.22 -11.97
C HIS A 86 -29.07 -27.51 -12.77
N GLY A 87 -28.08 -28.40 -12.81
CA GLY A 87 -28.21 -29.71 -13.45
C GLY A 87 -29.28 -30.58 -12.81
N ILE A 88 -29.34 -30.60 -11.47
CA ILE A 88 -30.37 -31.32 -10.70
C ILE A 88 -31.75 -30.71 -10.96
N ASP A 89 -31.90 -29.40 -10.81
CA ASP A 89 -33.17 -28.70 -11.02
C ASP A 89 -33.73 -28.99 -12.41
N LYS A 90 -32.87 -28.95 -13.43
CA LYS A 90 -33.25 -29.30 -14.80
C LYS A 90 -33.70 -30.76 -14.92
N ALA A 91 -32.93 -31.71 -14.38
CA ALA A 91 -33.29 -33.13 -14.43
C ALA A 91 -34.63 -33.41 -13.72
N VAL A 92 -34.89 -32.74 -12.60
CA VAL A 92 -36.17 -32.80 -11.88
C VAL A 92 -37.30 -32.24 -12.73
N ALA A 93 -37.12 -31.06 -13.33
CA ALA A 93 -38.11 -30.45 -14.21
C ALA A 93 -38.41 -31.33 -15.43
N ASP A 94 -37.38 -31.89 -16.06
CA ASP A 94 -37.53 -32.82 -17.19
C ASP A 94 -38.27 -34.09 -16.79
N THR A 95 -37.98 -34.64 -15.61
CA THR A 95 -38.68 -35.81 -15.05
C THR A 95 -40.15 -35.50 -14.78
N TRP A 96 -40.44 -34.35 -14.17
CA TRP A 96 -41.80 -33.89 -13.89
C TRP A 96 -42.61 -33.70 -15.18
N ASN A 97 -42.03 -33.02 -16.17
CA ASN A 97 -42.64 -32.82 -17.49
C ASN A 97 -42.92 -34.13 -18.23
N ASN A 98 -42.07 -35.14 -18.03
CA ASN A 98 -42.31 -36.47 -18.59
C ASN A 98 -43.40 -37.25 -17.86
N PHE A 99 -43.55 -37.07 -16.54
CA PHE A 99 -44.59 -37.73 -15.74
C PHE A 99 -45.98 -37.15 -16.00
N TRP A 100 -46.09 -35.84 -16.22
CA TRP A 100 -47.33 -35.14 -16.56
C TRP A 100 -47.28 -34.56 -17.97
N LYS A 101 -47.61 -35.38 -18.98
CA LYS A 101 -47.80 -34.91 -20.36
C LYS A 101 -49.28 -34.65 -20.64
N ASP A 102 -49.57 -33.53 -21.32
CA ASP A 102 -50.92 -33.15 -21.74
C ASP A 102 -51.97 -33.09 -20.61
N GLY A 103 -51.54 -32.87 -19.36
CA GLY A 103 -52.40 -32.84 -18.18
C GLY A 103 -52.83 -34.23 -17.66
N LYS A 104 -52.19 -35.31 -18.12
CA LYS A 104 -52.45 -36.69 -17.67
C LYS A 104 -51.17 -37.32 -17.11
N ALA A 105 -51.29 -38.01 -15.97
CA ALA A 105 -50.16 -38.73 -15.37
C ALA A 105 -49.93 -40.05 -16.12
N ASP A 106 -48.72 -40.23 -16.64
CA ASP A 106 -48.32 -41.50 -17.26
C ASP A 106 -48.20 -42.59 -16.18
N GLY A 107 -48.92 -43.71 -16.36
CA GLY A 107 -48.84 -44.89 -15.48
C GLY A 107 -49.86 -44.97 -14.35
N ILE A 108 -50.66 -43.94 -14.07
CA ILE A 108 -51.79 -44.04 -13.12
C ILE A 108 -53.06 -44.42 -13.89
N GLY A 109 -53.17 -45.70 -14.25
CA GLY A 109 -54.43 -46.32 -14.67
C GLY A 109 -55.29 -46.57 -13.42
N SER A 110 -56.44 -45.92 -13.31
CA SER A 110 -57.38 -46.08 -12.20
C SER A 110 -57.89 -47.52 -12.10
N ASN A 111 -57.31 -48.32 -11.21
CA ASN A 111 -57.88 -49.61 -10.81
C ASN A 111 -58.98 -49.39 -9.74
N LEU A 112 -59.94 -48.51 -10.05
CA LEU A 112 -61.10 -48.26 -9.20
C LEU A 112 -62.26 -49.13 -9.69
N SER A 113 -62.16 -50.43 -9.43
CA SER A 113 -63.30 -51.35 -9.61
C SER A 113 -64.33 -51.02 -8.53
N ARG A 114 -65.42 -50.35 -8.91
CA ARG A 114 -66.59 -50.16 -8.04
C ARG A 114 -67.19 -51.53 -7.72
N LYS A 115 -67.20 -51.90 -6.44
CA LYS A 115 -68.17 -52.88 -5.93
C LYS A 115 -69.47 -52.16 -5.57
#